data_AF-A0A1L9TVU7-F1
#
_entry.id   AF-A0A1L9TVU7-F1
#
_cell.length_a   1.000
_cell.length_b   1.000
_cell.length_c   1.000
_cell.angle_alpha   90.00
_cell.angle_beta   90.00
_cell.angle_gamma   90.00
#
_symmetry.space_group_name_H-M   'P 1'
#
loop_
_entity.id
_entity.type
_entity.pdbx_description
1 polymer ?
#
loop_
_entity_poly.entity_id
_entity_poly.type
_entity_poly.pdbx_seq_one_letter_code
_entity_poly.pdbx_strand_id
1 'polypeptide(L)' 'MAAHDGSKKAPVRPATACTECQRRKQKCNRSWPCNHCQARKIAHQCKFAPKKTVRAANSVANDKRTPEAHQI' A
#
# COMPACT_ATOMS: atom_id res chain seq x y z
N MET A 1 -0.39 28.70 24.68
CA MET A 1 -1.06 28.31 23.41
C MET A 1 -0.05 27.58 22.53
N ALA A 2 -0.48 26.49 21.89
CA ALA A 2 0.35 25.41 21.35
C ALA A 2 1.16 25.77 20.08
N ALA A 3 2.36 25.21 19.96
CA ALA A 3 3.09 25.10 18.69
C ALA A 3 3.82 23.75 18.63
N HIS A 4 3.25 22.79 17.90
CA HIS A 4 3.91 21.55 17.48
C HIS A 4 3.97 21.51 15.95
N ASP A 5 4.89 22.27 15.35
CA ASP A 5 5.28 22.05 13.95
C ASP A 5 6.67 21.42 13.94
N GLY A 6 6.66 20.08 13.93
CA GLY A 6 7.85 19.25 13.90
C GLY A 6 7.77 18.33 12.70
N SER A 7 7.90 18.88 11.49
CA SER A 7 8.09 18.12 10.25
C SER A 7 9.48 17.46 10.19
N LYS A 8 9.85 16.73 11.24
CA LYS A 8 10.91 15.72 11.19
C LYS A 8 10.31 14.54 10.44
N LYS A 9 10.66 14.39 9.16
CA LYS A 9 10.42 13.13 8.43
C LYS A 9 11.20 12.03 9.14
N ALA A 10 10.60 11.46 10.18
CA ALA A 10 11.13 10.28 10.85
C ALA A 10 11.42 9.25 9.76
N PRO A 11 12.56 8.55 9.82
CA PRO A 11 12.83 7.47 8.87
C PRO A 11 11.62 6.57 8.93
N VAL A 12 10.91 6.46 7.80
CA VAL A 12 9.69 5.67 7.70
C VAL A 12 10.16 4.24 7.87
N ARG A 13 10.23 3.78 9.13
CA ARG A 13 10.52 2.40 9.46
C ARG A 13 9.52 1.61 8.63
N PRO A 14 9.99 0.68 7.79
CA PRO A 14 9.11 0.01 6.85
C PRO A 14 7.92 -0.54 7.63
N ALA A 15 6.75 -0.05 7.24
CA ALA A 15 5.49 -0.45 7.79
C ALA A 15 5.37 -1.96 7.64
N THR A 16 5.66 -2.70 8.71
CA THR A 16 5.52 -4.16 8.70
C THR A 16 4.04 -4.57 8.67
N ALA A 17 3.10 -3.63 8.72
CA ALA A 17 1.67 -3.89 8.59
C ALA A 17 1.16 -3.37 7.25
N CYS A 18 0.16 -4.04 6.68
CA CYS A 18 -0.54 -3.54 5.50
C CYS A 18 -1.26 -2.22 5.82
N THR A 19 -1.51 -1.40 4.79
CA THR A 19 -2.11 -0.07 4.90
C THR A 19 -3.44 -0.09 5.67
N GLU A 20 -4.26 -1.12 5.44
CA GLU A 20 -5.55 -1.25 6.14
C GLU A 20 -5.38 -1.59 7.62
N CYS A 21 -4.46 -2.48 7.98
CA CYS A 21 -4.18 -2.77 9.39
C CYS A 21 -3.56 -1.55 10.09
N GLN A 22 -2.70 -0.79 9.41
CA GLN A 22 -2.15 0.44 9.96
C GLN A 22 -3.22 1.50 10.22
N ARG A 23 -4.09 1.73 9.23
CA ARG A 23 -5.21 2.68 9.34
C ARG A 23 -6.16 2.31 10.48
N ARG A 24 -6.42 1.02 10.64
CA ARG A 24 -7.27 0.48 11.72
C ARG A 24 -6.54 0.29 13.04
N LYS A 25 -5.23 0.55 13.11
CA LYS A 25 -4.37 0.30 14.28
C LYS A 25 -4.42 -1.15 14.79
N GLN A 26 -4.61 -2.10 13.88
CA GLN A 26 -4.69 -3.54 14.18
C GLN A 26 -3.33 -4.25 13.97
N LYS A 27 -3.13 -5.35 14.69
CA LYS A 27 -1.96 -6.22 14.51
C LYS A 27 -2.03 -6.95 13.17
N CYS A 28 -1.10 -6.63 12.27
CA CYS A 28 -1.00 -7.30 10.97
C CYS A 28 -0.14 -8.57 11.07
N ASN A 29 -0.60 -9.66 10.46
CA ASN A 29 0.10 -10.95 10.40
C ASN A 29 1.10 -11.04 9.23
N ARG A 30 1.26 -9.99 8.42
CA ARG A 30 2.25 -9.86 7.33
C ARG A 30 2.19 -10.89 6.19
N SER A 31 1.27 -11.87 6.22
CA SER A 31 0.95 -12.67 5.05
C SER A 31 0.15 -11.83 4.06
N TRP A 32 0.29 -12.12 2.76
CA TRP A 32 -0.61 -11.59 1.74
C TRP A 32 -1.52 -12.72 1.23
N PRO A 33 -2.84 -12.54 1.23
CA PRO A 33 -3.59 -11.49 1.94
C PRO A 33 -3.51 -11.65 3.47
N CYS A 34 -3.59 -10.54 4.20
CA CYS A 34 -3.55 -10.57 5.66
C CYS A 34 -4.83 -11.21 6.23
N ASN A 35 -4.78 -11.98 7.33
CA ASN A 35 -5.96 -12.68 7.88
C ASN A 35 -7.10 -11.72 8.22
N HIS A 36 -6.77 -10.53 8.73
CA HIS A 36 -7.76 -9.49 9.02
C HIS A 36 -8.44 -8.96 7.74
N CYS A 37 -7.68 -8.87 6.66
CA CYS A 37 -8.14 -8.40 5.36
C CYS A 37 -9.04 -9.46 4.70
N GLN A 38 -8.65 -10.73 4.82
CA GLN A 38 -9.41 -11.86 4.33
C GLN A 38 -10.73 -12.05 5.10
N ALA A 39 -10.70 -12.01 6.44
CA ALA A 39 -11.90 -12.11 7.28
C ALA A 39 -12.91 -11.00 7.00
N ARG A 40 -12.44 -9.80 6.61
CA ARG A 40 -13.29 -8.67 6.21
C ARG A 40 -13.68 -8.69 4.74
N LYS A 41 -13.29 -9.71 3.97
CA LYS A 41 -13.51 -9.83 2.52
C LYS A 41 -12.93 -8.67 1.70
N ILE A 42 -11.92 -8.00 2.24
CA ILE A 42 -11.17 -6.90 1.60
C ILE A 42 -9.74 -7.32 1.26
N ALA A 43 -9.51 -8.61 1.00
CA ALA A 43 -8.20 -9.12 0.59
C ALA A 43 -7.64 -8.36 -0.63
N HIS A 44 -8.52 -7.93 -1.55
CA HIS A 44 -8.20 -7.11 -2.72
C HIS A 44 -7.71 -5.68 -2.38
N GLN A 45 -8.01 -5.17 -1.19
CA GLN A 45 -7.51 -3.88 -0.68
C GLN A 45 -6.29 -4.03 0.24
N CYS A 46 -5.83 -5.26 0.50
CA CYS A 46 -4.65 -5.52 1.30
C CYS A 46 -3.38 -5.08 0.54
N LYS A 47 -2.92 -3.86 0.82
CA LYS A 47 -1.70 -3.31 0.24
C LYS A 47 -0.62 -3.18 1.31
N PHE A 48 0.56 -3.73 1.05
CA PHE A 48 1.75 -3.43 1.84
C PHE A 48 2.47 -2.30 1.13
N ALA A 49 2.76 -1.20 1.83
CA ALA A 49 3.48 -0.08 1.23
C ALA A 49 4.87 -0.59 0.81
N PRO A 50 5.20 -0.66 -0.49
CA PRO A 50 6.55 -1.02 -0.89
C PRO A 50 7.49 0.03 -0.31
N LYS A 51 8.63 -0.44 0.20
CA LYS A 51 9.69 0.45 0.69
C LYS A 51 9.95 1.44 -0.43
N LYS A 52 9.69 2.72 -0.19
CA LYS A 52 10.10 3.79 -1.08
C LYS A 52 11.63 3.80 -1.03
N THR A 53 12.28 2.90 -1.77
CA THR A 53 13.64 3.15 -2.22
C THR A 53 13.51 4.44 -2.98
N VAL A 54 14.16 5.50 -2.51
CA VAL A 54 14.23 6.77 -3.22
C VAL A 54 14.98 6.48 -4.53
N ARG A 55 14.27 5.95 -5.51
CA ARG A 55 14.64 5.90 -6.90
C ARG A 55 13.48 6.53 -7.62
N ALA A 56 13.80 7.72 -8.12
CA ALA A 56 13.10 8.56 -9.05
C ALA A 56 11.77 8.03 -9.59
N ALA A 57 10.77 8.91 -9.55
CA ALA A 57 9.59 8.87 -10.40
C ALA A 57 9.92 8.27 -11.79
N ASN A 58 9.35 7.09 -12.07
CA ASN A 58 9.10 6.50 -13.40
C ASN A 58 9.12 4.98 -13.27
N SER A 59 8.00 4.38 -12.86
CA SER A 59 7.77 2.96 -13.09
C SER A 59 6.27 2.67 -13.12
N VAL A 60 5.75 2.67 -14.33
CA VAL A 60 4.79 1.70 -14.86
C VAL A 60 3.39 1.64 -14.24
N ALA A 61 2.56 2.61 -14.60
CA ALA A 61 1.13 2.39 -14.77
C ALA A 61 0.83 2.31 -16.28
N ASN A 62 1.40 1.32 -16.96
CA ASN A 62 0.89 0.90 -18.27
C ASN A 62 0.10 -0.39 -18.05
N ASP A 63 -1.13 -0.25 -17.59
CA ASP A 63 -2.17 -1.27 -17.74
C ASP A 63 -3.23 -0.67 -18.66
N LYS A 64 -3.04 -0.84 -19.98
CA LYS A 64 -4.12 -0.76 -20.96
C LYS A 64 -4.28 -2.15 -21.56
N ARG A 65 -4.95 -3.00 -20.79
CA ARG A 65 -5.55 -4.23 -21.29
C ARG A 65 -6.85 -3.84 -22.01
N THR A 66 -6.80 -3.81 -23.33
CA THR A 66 -8.03 -3.85 -24.16
C THR A 66 -7.91 -5.05 -25.11
N PRO A 67 -8.75 -6.09 -24.97
CA PRO A 67 -8.86 -7.14 -25.96
C PRO A 67 -10.06 -6.86 -26.87
N GLU A 68 -9.87 -6.41 -28.11
CA GLU A 68 -10.95 -6.58 -29.12
C GLU A 68 -10.46 -6.44 -30.57
N ALA A 69 -10.69 -7.52 -31.31
CA ALA A 69 -10.82 -7.72 -32.76
C ALA A 69 -10.37 -6.64 -33.76
N HIS A 70 -9.39 -7.01 -34.60
CA HIS A 70 -9.44 -6.64 -36.01
C HIS A 70 -9.06 -7.85 -36.88
N GLN A 71 -10.05 -8.36 -37.60
CA GLN A 71 -9.94 -9.40 -38.61
C GLN A 71 -10.65 -8.88 -39.87
N ILE A 72 -10.11 -9.28 -41.02
CA ILE A 72 -10.46 -9.00 -42.41
C ILE A 72 -9.67 -7.83 -43.02
#